data_AF-L0A4D7-F1
#
_entry.id   AF-L0A4D7-F1
#
_cell.length_a   1.000
_cell.length_b   1.000
_cell.length_c   1.000
_cell.angle_alpha   90.00
_cell.angle_beta   90.00
_cell.angle_gamma   90.00
#
_symmetry.space_group_name_H-M   'P 1'
#
loop_
_entity.id
_entity.type
_entity.pdbx_description
1 polymer ?
#
loop_
_entity_poly.entity_id
_entity_poly.type
_entity_poly.pdbx_seq_one_letter_code
_entity_poly.pdbx_strand_id
1 'polypeptide(L)'
;MEFLREVHRFALPLPIIGHHLVLLTMVLFLWSMVFLRRTVVPAGFVRALRVTWLAGAVNTLAGIGLALMGLRVPSSVPASPGSNVTAFGYPVDPVRHAEHYMYAGFFVLSLFLMELLIAGKVVKPAIGLRFMPLLTFFLLGVAYMSVRVAYLPGATPGS
;
A
#
# COMPACT_ATOMS: atom_id res chain seq x y z
N MET A 1 2.80 -19.86 9.26
CA MET A 1 3.77 -19.25 8.34
C MET A 1 3.18 -19.05 6.95
N GLU A 2 2.71 -20.11 6.33
CA GLU A 2 2.17 -20.09 4.96
C GLU A 2 0.94 -19.18 4.84
N PHE A 3 -0.03 -19.27 5.76
CA PHE A 3 -1.19 -18.38 5.80
C PHE A 3 -0.82 -16.88 5.79
N LEU A 4 0.14 -16.45 6.63
CA LEU A 4 0.58 -15.05 6.66
C LEU A 4 1.23 -14.61 5.35
N ARG A 5 1.99 -15.51 4.71
CA ARG A 5 2.60 -15.22 3.40
C ARG A 5 1.54 -15.11 2.31
N GLU A 6 0.56 -16.00 2.28
CA GLU A 6 -0.53 -15.98 1.30
C GLU A 6 -1.38 -14.72 1.43
N VAL A 7 -1.77 -14.37 2.66
CA VAL A 7 -2.50 -13.12 2.93
C VAL A 7 -1.69 -11.90 2.49
N HIS A 8 -0.38 -11.88 2.79
CA HIS A 8 0.47 -10.73 2.47
C HIS A 8 0.80 -10.61 0.97
N ARG A 9 0.78 -11.72 0.23
CA ARG A 9 1.11 -11.77 -1.21
C ARG A 9 -0.11 -11.82 -2.11
N PHE A 10 -1.32 -11.82 -1.55
CA PHE A 10 -2.55 -12.02 -2.31
C PHE A 10 -2.68 -11.00 -3.44
N ALA A 11 -2.67 -11.50 -4.67
CA ALA A 11 -2.81 -10.72 -5.89
C ALA A 11 -3.59 -11.53 -6.93
N LEU A 12 -4.37 -10.83 -7.75
CA LEU A 12 -4.90 -11.38 -9.00
C LEU A 12 -3.73 -11.69 -9.96
N PRO A 13 -3.92 -12.56 -10.97
CA PRO A 13 -2.90 -12.91 -11.97
C PRO A 13 -2.63 -11.78 -12.98
N LEU A 14 -2.53 -10.55 -12.47
CA LEU A 14 -2.10 -9.36 -13.16
C LEU A 14 -0.79 -8.92 -12.48
N PRO A 15 0.25 -8.51 -13.23
CA PRO A 15 1.49 -7.97 -12.64
C PRO A 15 1.17 -6.83 -11.66
N ILE A 16 2.08 -6.45 -10.75
CA ILE A 16 2.06 -5.32 -9.76
C ILE A 16 0.66 -4.72 -9.39
N ILE A 17 -0.05 -4.17 -10.37
CA ILE A 17 -1.47 -3.77 -10.37
C ILE A 17 -2.43 -4.85 -9.82
N GLY A 18 -2.13 -6.15 -9.99
CA GLY A 18 -2.97 -7.24 -9.50
C GLY A 18 -3.07 -7.34 -7.98
N HIS A 19 -2.20 -6.66 -7.24
CA HIS A 19 -2.23 -6.69 -5.79
C HIS A 19 -3.52 -6.04 -5.26
N HIS A 20 -4.19 -6.72 -4.32
CA HIS A 20 -5.51 -6.31 -3.84
C HIS A 20 -5.56 -4.88 -3.29
N LEU A 21 -4.51 -4.43 -2.59
CA LEU A 21 -4.42 -3.04 -2.12
C LEU A 21 -4.36 -2.02 -3.26
N VAL A 22 -3.68 -2.32 -4.37
CA VAL A 22 -3.62 -1.43 -5.55
C VAL A 22 -5.01 -1.32 -6.17
N LEU A 23 -5.73 -2.44 -6.29
CA LEU A 23 -7.09 -2.46 -6.83
C LEU A 23 -8.08 -1.67 -5.95
N LEU A 24 -8.06 -1.90 -4.63
CA LEU A 24 -8.93 -1.18 -3.69
C LEU A 24 -8.67 0.33 -3.70
N THR A 25 -7.39 0.73 -3.71
CA THR A 25 -7.01 2.14 -3.74
C THR A 25 -7.31 2.79 -5.10
N MET A 26 -7.23 2.04 -6.20
CA MET A 26 -7.69 2.49 -7.52
C MET A 26 -9.20 2.77 -7.52
N VAL A 27 -10.01 1.87 -6.94
CA VAL A 27 -11.46 2.08 -6.81
C VAL A 27 -11.76 3.34 -6.00
N LEU A 28 -11.06 3.55 -4.86
CA LEU A 28 -11.20 4.77 -4.08
C LEU A 28 -10.80 6.01 -4.89
N PHE A 29 -9.69 5.96 -5.63
CA PHE A 29 -9.24 7.07 -6.44
C PHE A 29 -10.27 7.45 -7.51
N LEU A 30 -10.73 6.49 -8.31
CA LEU A 30 -11.73 6.75 -9.35
C LEU A 30 -13.04 7.29 -8.76
N TRP A 31 -13.50 6.75 -7.62
CA TRP A 31 -14.71 7.23 -6.95
C TRP A 31 -14.50 8.64 -6.37
N SER A 32 -13.33 8.93 -5.83
CA SER A 32 -13.05 10.21 -5.19
C SER A 32 -13.18 11.41 -6.14
N MET A 33 -13.03 11.19 -7.45
CA MET A 33 -13.18 12.24 -8.47
C MET A 33 -14.56 12.93 -8.40
N VAL A 34 -15.58 12.24 -7.89
CA VAL A 34 -16.92 12.81 -7.64
C VAL A 34 -16.85 14.01 -6.67
N PHE A 35 -15.89 14.01 -5.73
CA PHE A 35 -15.74 15.07 -4.74
C PHE A 35 -15.26 16.42 -5.29
N LEU A 36 -14.74 16.44 -6.52
CA LEU A 36 -14.43 17.69 -7.22
C LEU A 36 -15.70 18.49 -7.54
N ARG A 37 -16.85 17.80 -7.66
CA ARG A 37 -18.13 18.42 -8.01
C ARG A 37 -19.14 18.39 -6.86
N ARG A 38 -19.10 17.36 -6.00
CA ARG A 38 -20.08 17.14 -4.94
C ARG A 38 -19.41 16.95 -3.60
N THR A 39 -19.78 17.73 -2.59
CA THR A 39 -19.17 17.67 -1.25
C THR A 39 -20.00 16.85 -0.26
N VAL A 40 -20.71 15.84 -0.77
CA VAL A 40 -21.52 14.90 0.03
C VAL A 40 -20.84 13.55 -0.05
N VAL A 41 -20.53 12.95 1.10
CA VAL A 41 -19.87 11.64 1.18
C VAL A 41 -20.91 10.53 1.06
N PRO A 42 -20.94 9.76 -0.04
CA PRO A 42 -21.87 8.64 -0.15
C PRO A 42 -21.45 7.53 0.80
N ALA A 43 -22.43 6.87 1.43
CA ALA A 43 -22.17 5.74 2.35
C ALA A 43 -21.38 4.60 1.69
N GLY A 44 -21.50 4.43 0.37
CA GLY A 44 -20.70 3.48 -0.40
C GLY A 44 -19.19 3.79 -0.36
N PHE A 45 -18.81 5.07 -0.47
CA PHE A 45 -17.41 5.49 -0.40
C PHE A 45 -16.83 5.22 1.00
N VAL A 46 -17.60 5.53 2.05
CA VAL A 46 -17.20 5.22 3.42
C VAL A 46 -16.97 3.71 3.60
N ARG A 47 -17.89 2.87 3.11
CA ARG A 47 -17.72 1.40 3.17
C ARG A 47 -16.47 0.94 2.43
N ALA A 48 -16.23 1.44 1.22
CA ALA A 48 -15.02 1.12 0.46
C ALA A 48 -13.74 1.55 1.20
N LEU A 49 -13.75 2.70 1.86
CA LEU A 49 -12.65 3.18 2.69
C LEU A 49 -12.42 2.24 3.89
N ARG A 50 -13.47 1.77 4.56
CA ARG A 50 -13.36 0.80 5.67
C ARG A 50 -12.83 -0.56 5.22
N VAL A 51 -13.26 -1.05 4.06
CA VAL A 51 -12.71 -2.28 3.47
C VAL A 51 -11.22 -2.10 3.16
N THR A 52 -10.82 -0.94 2.63
CA THR A 52 -9.41 -0.62 2.35
C THR A 52 -8.59 -0.54 3.64
N TRP A 53 -9.14 0.05 4.71
CA TRP A 53 -8.56 0.02 6.05
C TRP A 53 -8.33 -1.40 6.55
N LEU A 54 -9.36 -2.25 6.47
CA LEU A 54 -9.28 -3.63 6.94
C LEU A 54 -8.23 -4.42 6.16
N ALA A 55 -8.26 -4.35 4.82
CA ALA A 55 -7.28 -5.00 3.96
C ALA A 55 -5.86 -4.50 4.24
N GLY A 56 -5.68 -3.18 4.37
CA GLY A 56 -4.40 -2.57 4.70
C GLY A 56 -3.88 -3.01 6.07
N ALA A 57 -4.75 -3.07 7.08
CA ALA A 57 -4.40 -3.51 8.43
C ALA A 57 -3.99 -4.99 8.44
N VAL A 58 -4.78 -5.86 7.82
CA VAL A 58 -4.48 -7.29 7.70
C VAL A 58 -3.14 -7.50 7.00
N ASN A 59 -2.92 -6.82 5.86
CA ASN A 59 -1.67 -6.93 5.11
C ASN A 59 -0.46 -6.39 5.91
N THR A 60 -0.61 -5.25 6.58
CA THR A 60 0.47 -4.63 7.36
C THR A 60 0.83 -5.46 8.59
N LEU A 61 -0.18 -5.96 9.32
CA LEU A 61 0.04 -6.84 10.48
C LEU A 61 0.67 -8.17 10.07
N ALA A 62 0.27 -8.73 8.93
CA ALA A 62 0.92 -9.91 8.37
C ALA A 62 2.40 -9.65 8.04
N GLY A 63 2.71 -8.51 7.40
CA GLY A 63 4.08 -8.08 7.11
C GLY A 63 4.94 -7.89 8.37
N ILE A 64 4.40 -7.21 9.40
CA ILE A 64 5.07 -7.05 10.70
C ILE A 64 5.33 -8.42 11.34
N GLY A 65 4.34 -9.32 11.35
CA GLY A 65 4.50 -10.67 11.88
C GLY A 65 5.61 -11.46 11.17
N LEU A 66 5.67 -11.39 9.84
CA LEU A 66 6.74 -12.02 9.05
C LEU A 66 8.11 -11.42 9.37
N ALA A 67 8.20 -10.11 9.57
CA ALA A 67 9.45 -9.45 9.91
C ALA A 67 9.96 -9.79 11.33
N LEU A 68 9.06 -9.88 12.30
CA LEU A 68 9.39 -10.35 13.66
C LEU A 68 9.92 -11.79 13.66
N MET A 69 9.55 -12.58 12.64
CA MET A 69 10.09 -13.93 12.39
C MET A 69 11.38 -13.93 11.57
N GLY A 70 11.99 -12.77 11.33
CA GLY A 70 13.25 -12.61 10.59
C GLY A 70 13.12 -12.61 9.07
N LEU A 71 11.90 -12.64 8.52
CA LEU A 71 11.72 -12.55 7.07
C LEU A 71 11.82 -11.10 6.59
N ARG A 72 12.31 -10.92 5.36
CA ARG A 72 12.41 -9.61 4.72
C ARG A 72 11.72 -9.62 3.36
N VAL A 73 11.61 -8.43 2.76
CA VAL A 73 11.04 -8.31 1.42
C VAL A 73 11.92 -9.05 0.41
N PRO A 74 11.34 -9.75 -0.58
CA PRO A 74 12.11 -10.60 -1.49
C PRO A 74 13.23 -9.89 -2.28
N SER A 75 13.08 -8.61 -2.57
CA SER A 75 14.09 -7.76 -3.22
C SER A 75 15.31 -7.45 -2.33
N SER A 76 15.20 -7.67 -1.02
CA SER A 76 16.22 -7.29 -0.03
C SER A 76 17.05 -8.47 0.50
N VAL A 77 16.79 -9.68 0.01
CA VAL A 77 17.47 -10.90 0.43
C VAL A 77 17.82 -11.79 -0.76
N PRO A 78 18.92 -12.56 -0.67
CA PRO A 78 19.29 -13.49 -1.71
C PRO A 78 18.30 -14.66 -1.81
N ALA A 79 18.13 -15.19 -3.03
CA ALA A 79 17.26 -16.33 -3.29
C ALA A 79 17.73 -17.62 -2.60
N SER A 80 19.05 -17.76 -2.42
CA SER A 80 19.71 -18.89 -1.79
C SER A 80 20.94 -18.44 -1.02
N PRO A 81 21.39 -19.20 0.01
CA PRO A 81 22.62 -18.89 0.72
C PRO A 81 23.83 -18.78 -0.24
N GLY A 82 24.59 -17.70 -0.14
CA GLY A 82 25.75 -17.44 -1.00
C GLY A 82 25.44 -16.80 -2.37
N SER A 83 24.16 -16.63 -2.71
CA SER A 83 23.75 -15.87 -3.91
C SER A 83 23.82 -14.35 -3.67
N ASN A 84 24.06 -13.59 -4.74
CA ASN A 84 23.92 -12.13 -4.77
C ASN A 84 22.69 -11.66 -5.56
N VAL A 85 21.83 -12.59 -5.98
CA VAL A 85 20.58 -12.30 -6.70
C VAL A 85 19.36 -12.69 -5.88
N THR A 86 18.32 -11.88 -6.01
CA THR A 86 16.98 -12.07 -5.44
C THR A 86 16.24 -13.20 -6.14
N ALA A 87 15.08 -13.62 -5.60
CA ALA A 87 14.22 -14.63 -6.21
C ALA A 87 13.71 -14.25 -7.62
N PHE A 88 13.90 -13.00 -8.05
CA PHE A 88 13.50 -12.46 -9.34
C PHE A 88 14.68 -12.21 -10.28
N GLY A 89 15.89 -12.67 -9.93
CA GLY A 89 17.08 -12.53 -10.77
C GLY A 89 17.74 -11.15 -10.75
N TYR A 90 17.26 -10.23 -9.91
CA TYR A 90 17.86 -8.90 -9.72
C TYR A 90 18.92 -8.91 -8.61
N PRO A 91 19.89 -7.97 -8.63
CA PRO A 91 20.80 -7.78 -7.49
C PRO A 91 20.03 -7.52 -6.20
N VAL A 92 20.55 -8.03 -5.09
CA VAL A 92 20.00 -7.79 -3.75
C VAL A 92 20.12 -6.31 -3.40
N ASP A 93 19.05 -5.73 -2.85
CA ASP A 93 19.01 -4.35 -2.38
C ASP A 93 18.42 -4.31 -0.94
N PRO A 94 19.28 -4.30 0.09
CA PRO A 94 18.85 -4.33 1.49
C PRO A 94 17.96 -3.14 1.89
N VAL A 95 18.12 -1.98 1.23
CA VAL A 95 17.39 -0.74 1.55
C VAL A 95 15.90 -0.90 1.27
N ARG A 96 15.53 -1.77 0.33
CA ARG A 96 14.13 -2.06 -0.01
C ARG A 96 13.29 -2.48 1.19
N HIS A 97 13.89 -3.12 2.19
CA HIS A 97 13.14 -3.52 3.38
C HIS A 97 12.65 -2.32 4.18
N ALA A 98 13.52 -1.31 4.39
CA ALA A 98 13.15 -0.08 5.08
C ALA A 98 12.15 0.75 4.28
N GLU A 99 12.32 0.85 2.96
CA GLU A 99 11.37 1.52 2.08
C GLU A 99 9.97 0.88 2.15
N HIS A 100 9.89 -0.44 2.26
CA HIS A 100 8.60 -1.13 2.37
C HIS A 100 7.84 -0.72 3.65
N TYR A 101 8.54 -0.54 4.78
CA TYR A 101 7.95 0.01 6.00
C TYR A 101 7.50 1.47 5.84
N MET A 102 8.31 2.28 5.17
CA MET A 102 7.95 3.68 4.88
C MET A 102 6.62 3.74 4.12
N TYR A 103 6.44 2.92 3.07
CA TYR A 103 5.19 2.88 2.33
C TYR A 103 4.02 2.36 3.16
N ALA A 104 4.22 1.39 4.06
CA ALA A 104 3.18 0.99 5.00
C ALA A 104 2.75 2.15 5.92
N GLY A 105 3.71 2.94 6.42
CA GLY A 105 3.43 4.16 7.19
C GLY A 105 2.64 5.21 6.41
N PHE A 106 3.06 5.51 5.18
CA PHE A 106 2.33 6.44 4.31
C PHE A 106 0.94 5.95 3.95
N PHE A 107 0.75 4.63 3.80
CA PHE A 107 -0.56 4.03 3.52
C PHE A 107 -1.52 4.29 4.69
N VAL A 108 -1.10 3.98 5.92
CA VAL A 108 -1.89 4.20 7.14
C VAL A 108 -2.17 5.69 7.35
N LEU A 109 -1.16 6.54 7.19
CA LEU A 109 -1.31 7.99 7.35
C LEU A 109 -2.34 8.56 6.35
N SER A 110 -2.27 8.15 5.08
CA SER A 110 -3.20 8.61 4.05
C SER A 110 -4.63 8.19 4.35
N LEU A 111 -4.84 6.93 4.78
CA LEU A 111 -6.15 6.46 5.21
C LEU A 111 -6.69 7.26 6.40
N PHE A 112 -5.83 7.58 7.38
CA PHE A 112 -6.20 8.38 8.53
C PHE A 112 -6.58 9.82 8.15
N LEU A 113 -5.81 10.46 7.28
CA LEU A 113 -6.12 11.80 6.78
C LEU A 113 -7.47 11.83 6.05
N MET A 114 -7.79 10.81 5.25
CA MET A 114 -9.11 10.72 4.59
C MET A 114 -10.25 10.61 5.59
N GLU A 115 -10.09 9.86 6.69
CA GLU A 115 -11.09 9.79 7.76
C GLU A 115 -11.30 11.16 8.43
N LEU A 116 -10.23 11.90 8.69
CA LEU A 116 -10.31 13.26 9.26
C LEU A 116 -11.07 14.22 8.33
N LEU A 117 -10.85 14.12 7.01
CA LEU A 117 -11.56 14.94 6.03
C LEU A 117 -13.04 14.58 5.93
N ILE A 118 -13.37 13.28 5.95
CA ILE A 118 -14.78 12.81 5.94
C ILE A 118 -15.50 13.23 7.22
N ALA A 119 -14.84 13.15 8.36
CA ALA A 119 -15.42 13.55 9.64
C ALA A 119 -15.73 15.06 9.71
N GLY A 120 -15.07 15.89 8.88
CA GLY A 120 -15.33 17.33 8.80
C GLY A 120 -14.98 18.12 10.06
N LYS A 121 -14.26 17.51 11.01
CA LYS A 121 -13.93 18.12 12.32
C LYS A 121 -12.73 19.07 12.27
N VAL A 122 -11.82 18.88 11.31
CA VAL A 122 -10.58 19.66 11.17
C VAL A 122 -10.70 20.73 10.08
N VAL A 123 -11.41 20.41 8.99
CA VAL A 123 -11.60 21.30 7.83
C VAL A 123 -13.07 21.26 7.43
N LYS A 124 -13.62 22.40 7.00
CA LYS A 124 -14.98 22.47 6.45
C LYS A 124 -15.14 21.43 5.32
N PRO A 125 -16.18 20.57 5.33
CA PRO A 125 -16.34 19.51 4.34
C PRO A 125 -16.27 19.98 2.89
N ALA A 126 -16.80 21.18 2.61
CA ALA A 126 -16.79 21.77 1.26
C ALA A 126 -15.38 22.01 0.69
N ILE A 127 -14.39 22.20 1.57
CA ILE A 127 -12.98 22.38 1.21
C ILE A 127 -12.26 21.03 1.34
N GLY A 128 -12.41 20.37 2.48
CA GLY A 128 -11.68 19.14 2.80
C GLY A 128 -11.91 18.04 1.77
N LEU A 129 -13.16 17.79 1.38
CA LEU A 129 -13.48 16.70 0.44
C LEU A 129 -12.92 16.95 -0.97
N ARG A 130 -12.62 18.20 -1.35
CA ARG A 130 -11.98 18.50 -2.64
C ARG A 130 -10.53 18.01 -2.71
N PHE A 131 -9.89 17.75 -1.58
CA PHE A 131 -8.56 17.13 -1.52
C PHE A 131 -8.60 15.60 -1.53
N MET A 132 -9.78 14.97 -1.50
CA MET A 132 -9.92 13.52 -1.51
C MET A 132 -9.28 12.84 -2.75
N PRO A 133 -9.39 13.40 -3.99
CA PRO A 133 -8.67 12.86 -5.15
C PRO A 133 -7.16 12.87 -5.01
N LEU A 134 -6.61 13.93 -4.42
CA LEU A 134 -5.17 14.03 -4.21
C LEU A 134 -4.69 12.95 -3.23
N LEU A 135 -5.39 12.78 -2.10
CA LEU A 135 -5.03 11.77 -1.10
C LEU A 135 -5.20 10.34 -1.61
N THR A 136 -6.28 10.04 -2.33
CA THR A 136 -6.49 8.71 -2.90
C THR A 136 -5.52 8.40 -4.04
N PHE A 137 -5.14 9.39 -4.85
CA PHE A 137 -4.08 9.26 -5.86
C PHE A 137 -2.73 8.96 -5.21
N PHE A 138 -2.37 9.72 -4.17
CA PHE A 138 -1.15 9.47 -3.40
C PHE A 138 -1.16 8.07 -2.77
N LEU A 139 -2.27 7.67 -2.15
CA LEU A 139 -2.44 6.35 -1.56
C LEU A 139 -2.32 5.22 -2.61
N LEU A 140 -2.88 5.41 -3.81
CA LEU A 140 -2.71 4.49 -4.93
C LEU A 140 -1.23 4.37 -5.33
N GLY A 141 -0.52 5.49 -5.43
CA GLY A 141 0.92 5.50 -5.68
C GLY A 141 1.71 4.76 -4.60
N VAL A 142 1.36 4.97 -3.33
CA VAL A 142 1.96 4.26 -2.19
C VAL A 142 1.72 2.75 -2.27
N ALA A 143 0.49 2.32 -2.57
CA ALA A 143 0.15 0.91 -2.73
C ALA A 143 0.90 0.27 -3.91
N TYR A 144 1.02 0.97 -5.03
CA TYR A 144 1.80 0.50 -6.17
C TYR A 144 3.29 0.39 -5.83
N MET A 145 3.85 1.41 -5.18
CA MET A 145 5.26 1.45 -4.84
C MET A 145 5.63 0.41 -3.78
N SER A 146 4.78 0.10 -2.81
CA SER A 146 5.05 -0.95 -1.83
C SER A 146 5.23 -2.31 -2.51
N VAL A 147 4.36 -2.64 -3.47
CA VAL A 147 4.46 -3.87 -4.28
C VAL A 147 5.72 -3.82 -5.14
N ARG A 148 5.99 -2.70 -5.83
CA ARG A 148 7.21 -2.53 -6.64
C ARG A 148 8.48 -2.80 -5.81
N VAL A 149 8.56 -2.21 -4.62
CA VAL A 149 9.70 -2.35 -3.70
C VAL A 149 9.88 -3.78 -3.22
N ALA A 150 8.81 -4.56 -3.08
CA ALA A 150 8.92 -5.97 -2.69
C ALA A 150 9.59 -6.85 -3.76
N TYR A 151 9.48 -6.47 -5.04
CA TYR A 151 9.86 -7.32 -6.17
C TYR A 151 11.03 -6.79 -7.01
N LEU A 152 11.23 -5.47 -7.09
CA LEU A 152 12.20 -4.84 -7.97
C LEU A 152 13.31 -4.09 -7.20
N PRO A 153 14.56 -4.06 -7.71
CA PRO A 153 15.68 -3.36 -7.09
C PRO A 153 15.53 -1.83 -7.18
N GLY A 154 16.18 -1.11 -6.27
CA GLY A 154 16.10 0.35 -6.10
C GLY A 154 17.20 1.12 -6.80
N ALA A 155 17.53 2.28 -6.24
CA ALA A 155 18.58 3.15 -6.75
C ALA A 155 19.98 2.68 -6.35
N THR A 156 20.09 1.78 -5.36
CA THR A 156 21.35 1.25 -4.85
C THR A 156 21.37 -0.29 -4.85
N PRO A 157 21.26 -0.96 -6.01
CA PRO A 157 21.35 -2.42 -6.06
C PRO A 157 22.79 -2.89 -5.85
N GLY A 158 23.00 -3.89 -4.99
CA GLY A 158 24.32 -4.51 -4.76
C GLY A 158 25.30 -3.72 -3.88
N SER A 159 24.86 -2.63 -3.25
CA SER A 159 25.61 -1.87 -2.24
C SER A 159 25.43 -2.43 -0.83
#